data_AF-A0A3N1I0H9-F1
#
_entry.id   AF-A0A3N1I0H9-F1
#
_cell.length_a   1.000
_cell.length_b   1.000
_cell.length_c   1.000
_cell.angle_alpha   90.00
_cell.angle_beta   90.00
_cell.angle_gamma   90.00
#
_symmetry.space_group_name_H-M   'P 1'
#
loop_
_entity.id
_entity.type
_entity.pdbx_description
1 polymer ?
#
loop_
_entity_poly.entity_id
_entity_poly.type
_entity_poly.pdbx_seq_one_letter_code
_entity_poly.pdbx_strand_id
1 'polypeptide(L)'
;MSWDEEWAQLKADALARQQQSAHMQLNQLPADMGGSAAGPSGHGDGFAAKASSIDGSSHLLLEIAGVLYEGRMDGENATMCRAPRAHPDVASNAETFARFTQDQYNDAVVLLAALAGKLKSTNNTYAEYDDGVRGKLNSVLVSGHYTEPGDR
;
A
#
# COMPACT_ATOMS: atom_id res chain seq x y z
N MET A 1 4.74 -0.28 -24.46
CA MET A 1 3.79 -0.36 -23.35
C MET A 1 3.58 1.06 -22.89
N SER A 2 2.41 1.64 -23.18
CA SER A 2 2.09 2.98 -22.69
C SER A 2 1.72 2.89 -21.22
N TRP A 3 1.99 3.96 -20.47
CA TRP A 3 1.62 4.10 -19.06
C TRP A 3 0.12 3.83 -18.82
N ASP A 4 -0.72 4.12 -19.82
CA ASP A 4 -2.16 3.83 -19.82
C ASP A 4 -2.48 2.32 -19.85
N GLU A 5 -1.70 1.50 -20.56
CA GLU A 5 -1.87 0.04 -20.61
C GLU A 5 -1.51 -0.60 -19.26
N GLU A 6 -0.42 -0.13 -18.65
CA GLU A 6 0.02 -0.60 -17.33
C GLU A 6 -0.99 -0.20 -16.23
N TRP A 7 -1.55 1.01 -16.34
CA TRP A 7 -2.64 1.46 -15.47
C TRP A 7 -3.93 0.68 -15.64
N ALA A 8 -4.32 0.37 -16.88
CA ALA A 8 -5.50 -0.43 -17.14
C ALA A 8 -5.35 -1.84 -16.53
N GLN A 9 -4.16 -2.43 -16.62
CA GLN A 9 -3.83 -3.72 -16.02
C GLN A 9 -3.92 -3.66 -14.49
N LEU A 10 -3.30 -2.67 -13.84
CA LEU A 10 -3.34 -2.48 -12.40
C LEU A 10 -4.76 -2.26 -11.87
N LYS A 11 -5.59 -1.54 -12.64
CA LYS A 11 -6.99 -1.26 -12.29
C LYS A 11 -7.86 -2.50 -12.42
N ALA A 12 -7.66 -3.31 -13.46
CA ALA A 12 -8.36 -4.59 -13.65
C ALA A 12 -8.02 -5.58 -12.52
N ASP A 13 -6.75 -5.66 -12.13
CA ASP A 13 -6.29 -6.50 -11.02
C ASP A 13 -6.87 -6.04 -9.68
N ALA A 14 -6.97 -4.72 -9.45
CA ALA A 14 -7.59 -4.16 -8.23
C ALA A 14 -9.10 -4.47 -8.16
N LEU A 15 -9.83 -4.29 -9.27
CA LEU A 15 -11.27 -4.58 -9.35
C LEU A 15 -11.59 -6.08 -9.17
N ALA A 16 -10.79 -6.97 -9.74
CA ALA A 16 -10.94 -8.41 -9.57
C ALA A 16 -10.75 -8.83 -8.10
N ARG A 17 -9.84 -8.18 -7.39
CA ARG A 17 -9.62 -8.39 -5.95
C ARG A 17 -10.73 -7.79 -5.10
N GLN A 18 -11.28 -6.62 -5.48
CA GLN A 18 -12.43 -6.01 -4.80
C GLN A 18 -13.68 -6.91 -4.82
N GLN A 19 -13.93 -7.58 -5.95
CA GLN A 19 -15.04 -8.52 -6.07
C GLN A 19 -14.82 -9.80 -5.24
N GLN A 20 -13.56 -10.18 -5.00
CA GLN A 20 -13.20 -11.28 -4.10
C GLN A 20 -13.19 -10.84 -2.61
N SER A 21 -12.98 -9.56 -2.33
CA SER A 21 -12.86 -8.98 -0.98
C SER A 21 -14.16 -8.43 -0.40
N ALA A 22 -15.33 -8.72 -0.98
CA ALA A 22 -16.63 -8.57 -0.31
C ALA A 22 -16.72 -9.37 1.03
N HIS A 23 -15.69 -10.16 1.37
CA HIS A 23 -15.48 -10.84 2.63
C HIS A 23 -14.24 -10.38 3.44
N MET A 24 -13.64 -9.22 3.18
CA MET A 24 -12.56 -8.71 4.05
C MET A 24 -13.14 -8.04 5.29
N GLN A 25 -13.26 -8.83 6.36
CA GLN A 25 -13.44 -8.38 7.72
C GLN A 25 -12.35 -7.35 8.06
N LEU A 26 -12.75 -6.08 8.15
CA LEU A 26 -12.06 -5.08 8.95
C LEU A 26 -11.73 -5.73 10.29
N ASN A 27 -10.44 -5.73 10.63
CA ASN A 27 -9.82 -6.36 11.78
C ASN A 27 -10.50 -5.92 13.11
N GLN A 28 -11.67 -6.48 13.42
CA GLN A 28 -12.29 -6.45 14.75
C GLN A 28 -11.68 -7.60 15.54
N LEU A 29 -10.51 -7.36 16.12
CA LEU A 29 -10.03 -8.21 17.20
C LEU A 29 -10.97 -8.03 18.40
N PRO A 30 -11.53 -9.10 18.99
CA PRO A 30 -12.18 -9.03 20.29
C PRO A 30 -11.17 -8.49 21.30
N ALA A 31 -11.58 -7.54 22.16
CA ALA A 31 -10.80 -7.15 23.32
C ALA A 31 -10.63 -8.39 24.21
N ASP A 32 -9.47 -9.04 24.16
CA ASP A 32 -9.21 -10.26 24.89
C ASP A 32 -9.01 -9.95 26.38
N MET A 33 -9.79 -10.66 27.19
CA MET A 33 -9.77 -10.62 28.64
C MET A 33 -8.63 -11.50 29.15
N GLY A 34 -7.67 -10.88 29.85
CA GLY A 34 -7.02 -11.47 31.03
C GLY A 34 -5.94 -12.54 30.83
N GLY A 35 -4.75 -12.29 31.40
CA GLY A 35 -3.76 -13.36 31.60
C GLY A 35 -2.34 -12.87 31.82
N SER A 36 -2.06 -12.26 32.98
CA SER A 36 -0.72 -11.93 33.44
C SER A 36 0.10 -13.17 33.84
N ALA A 37 1.25 -13.40 33.21
CA ALA A 37 2.39 -14.12 33.80
C ALA A 37 3.70 -13.70 33.11
N ALA A 38 4.66 -13.29 33.94
CA ALA A 38 5.93 -12.68 33.57
C ALA A 38 6.96 -13.67 33.01
N GLY A 39 7.70 -13.23 32.00
CA GLY A 39 8.97 -13.81 31.55
C GLY A 39 9.94 -12.67 31.15
N PRO A 40 11.24 -12.72 31.52
CA PRO A 40 12.19 -11.64 31.29
C PRO A 40 12.81 -11.78 29.90
N SER A 41 12.07 -11.41 28.88
CA SER A 41 12.64 -11.10 27.56
C SER A 41 11.90 -9.91 27.00
N GLY A 42 12.36 -8.72 27.40
CA GLY A 42 12.01 -7.48 26.74
C GLY A 42 12.45 -7.54 25.29
N HIS A 43 11.53 -7.91 24.41
CA HIS A 43 11.58 -7.52 23.01
C HIS A 43 10.40 -6.58 22.80
N GLY A 44 10.76 -5.33 22.57
CA GLY A 44 9.91 -4.19 22.85
C GLY A 44 8.60 -4.18 22.09
N ASP A 45 7.70 -3.39 22.65
CA ASP A 45 6.60 -2.70 21.97
C ASP A 45 7.17 -1.65 20.99
N GLY A 46 8.24 -2.02 20.29
CA GLY A 46 8.91 -1.22 19.27
C GLY A 46 8.22 -1.47 17.94
N PHE A 47 8.28 -0.47 17.07
CA PHE A 47 7.79 -0.53 15.69
C PHE A 47 8.41 -1.71 14.92
N ALA A 48 7.90 -2.91 15.15
CA ALA A 48 8.31 -4.11 14.45
C ALA A 48 7.62 -4.07 13.08
N ALA A 49 8.40 -3.85 12.04
CA ALA A 49 7.95 -3.91 10.65
C ALA A 49 7.34 -5.29 10.38
N LYS A 50 6.00 -5.35 10.30
CA LYS A 50 5.27 -6.56 9.90
C LYS A 50 5.16 -6.56 8.38
N ALA A 51 5.74 -7.57 7.71
CA ALA A 51 5.70 -7.72 6.26
C ALA A 51 4.27 -7.61 5.69
N SER A 52 3.29 -8.26 6.33
CA SER A 52 1.87 -8.17 5.96
C SER A 52 1.28 -6.76 6.09
N SER A 53 1.75 -5.96 7.05
CA SER A 53 1.32 -4.57 7.23
C SER A 53 1.92 -3.65 6.17
N ILE A 54 3.18 -3.88 5.78
CA ILE A 54 3.85 -3.10 4.72
C ILE A 54 3.20 -3.40 3.37
N ASP A 55 2.97 -4.69 3.09
CA ASP A 55 2.30 -5.14 1.87
C ASP A 55 0.86 -4.58 1.80
N GLY A 56 0.07 -4.73 2.87
CA GLY A 56 -1.29 -4.18 2.93
C GLY A 56 -1.33 -2.66 2.75
N SER A 57 -0.37 -1.94 3.33
CA SER A 57 -0.26 -0.48 3.18
C SER A 57 0.08 -0.08 1.74
N SER A 58 0.96 -0.83 1.06
CA SER A 58 1.28 -0.57 -0.35
C SER A 58 0.06 -0.77 -1.27
N HIS A 59 -0.76 -1.78 -1.00
CA HIS A 59 -1.99 -2.04 -1.74
C HIS A 59 -3.05 -0.97 -1.49
N LEU A 60 -3.27 -0.57 -0.24
CA LEU A 60 -4.21 0.49 0.11
C LEU A 60 -3.88 1.81 -0.61
N LEU A 61 -2.60 2.18 -0.71
CA LEU A 61 -2.18 3.40 -1.41
C LEU A 61 -2.51 3.36 -2.90
N LEU A 62 -2.39 2.19 -3.54
CA LEU A 62 -2.78 1.99 -4.94
C LEU A 62 -4.30 2.05 -5.11
N GLU A 63 -5.06 1.48 -4.17
CA GLU A 63 -6.53 1.57 -4.17
C GLU A 63 -7.00 3.02 -4.02
N ILE A 64 -6.43 3.80 -3.10
CA ILE A 64 -6.75 5.22 -2.94
C ILE A 64 -6.45 6.01 -4.22
N ALA A 65 -5.32 5.72 -4.89
CA ALA A 65 -4.99 6.31 -6.18
C ALA A 65 -6.04 5.95 -7.26
N GLY A 66 -6.55 4.71 -7.23
CA GLY A 66 -7.64 4.24 -8.09
C GLY A 66 -8.97 4.95 -7.81
N VAL A 67 -9.36 5.14 -6.55
CA VAL A 67 -10.59 5.85 -6.17
C VAL A 67 -10.51 7.34 -6.53
N LEU A 68 -9.34 7.97 -6.38
CA LEU A 68 -9.12 9.35 -6.82
C LEU A 68 -9.38 9.54 -8.33
N TYR A 69 -9.20 8.49 -9.14
CA TYR A 69 -9.53 8.54 -10.57
C TYR A 69 -11.02 8.79 -10.80
N GLU A 70 -11.89 8.24 -9.94
CA GLU A 70 -13.34 8.38 -10.05
C GLU A 70 -13.83 9.79 -9.65
N GLY A 71 -13.03 10.53 -8.88
CA GLY A 71 -13.33 11.91 -8.47
C GLY A 71 -13.03 12.98 -9.52
N ARG A 72 -12.51 12.62 -10.69
CA ARG A 72 -12.18 13.58 -11.76
C ARG A 72 -13.45 14.19 -12.35
N MET A 73 -13.34 15.43 -12.82
CA MET A 73 -14.43 16.10 -13.52
C MET A 73 -14.79 15.31 -14.79
N ASP A 74 -15.99 14.75 -14.82
CA ASP A 74 -16.48 13.97 -15.96
C ASP A 74 -16.81 14.87 -17.17
N GLY A 75 -16.80 14.29 -18.36
CA GLY A 75 -17.04 14.95 -19.63
C GLY A 75 -18.40 15.66 -19.69
N GLU A 76 -19.43 15.11 -19.04
CA GLU A 76 -20.73 15.77 -18.97
C GLU A 76 -20.67 17.08 -18.17
N ASN A 77 -19.98 17.07 -17.03
CA ASN A 77 -19.76 18.28 -16.22
C ASN A 77 -18.93 19.32 -17.00
N ALA A 78 -17.92 18.86 -17.73
CA ALA A 78 -17.13 19.71 -18.63
C ALA A 78 -17.96 20.35 -19.75
N THR A 79 -18.97 19.64 -20.28
CA THR A 79 -19.85 20.20 -21.32
C THR A 79 -20.88 21.19 -20.79
N MET A 80 -21.36 21.01 -19.56
CA MET A 80 -22.33 21.90 -18.92
C MET A 80 -21.70 23.21 -18.45
N CYS A 81 -20.44 23.16 -18.01
CA CYS A 81 -19.71 24.33 -17.56
C CYS A 81 -19.08 25.17 -18.69
N ARG A 82 -19.16 24.75 -19.96
CA ARG A 82 -18.51 25.43 -21.09
C ARG A 82 -19.46 26.41 -21.80
N ALA A 83 -18.92 27.50 -22.34
CA ALA A 83 -19.66 28.38 -23.25
C ALA A 83 -20.10 27.61 -24.51
N PRO A 84 -21.31 27.85 -25.05
CA PRO A 84 -22.29 28.89 -24.67
C PRO A 84 -23.31 28.45 -23.61
N ARG A 85 -23.20 27.25 -23.03
CA ARG A 85 -24.17 26.72 -22.06
C ARG A 85 -24.09 27.40 -20.70
N ALA A 86 -22.89 27.83 -20.31
CA ALA A 86 -22.64 28.64 -19.14
C ALA A 86 -22.28 30.09 -19.51
N HIS A 87 -22.52 31.01 -18.58
CA HIS A 87 -22.03 32.39 -18.66
C HIS A 87 -20.49 32.38 -18.86
N PRO A 88 -19.91 33.27 -19.68
CA PRO A 88 -18.48 33.27 -19.99
C PRO A 88 -17.57 33.25 -18.75
N ASP A 89 -17.91 34.03 -17.72
CA ASP A 89 -17.12 34.07 -16.47
C ASP A 89 -17.17 32.72 -15.72
N VAL A 90 -18.32 32.05 -15.72
CA VAL A 90 -18.49 30.73 -15.10
C VAL A 90 -17.66 29.70 -15.86
N ALA A 91 -17.67 29.77 -17.20
CA ALA A 91 -16.88 28.88 -18.03
C ALA A 91 -15.37 29.07 -17.80
N SER A 92 -14.90 30.31 -17.72
CA SER A 92 -13.50 30.63 -17.43
C SER A 92 -13.05 30.12 -16.05
N ASN A 93 -13.89 30.29 -15.02
CA ASN A 93 -13.58 29.83 -13.67
C ASN A 93 -13.61 28.30 -13.58
N ALA A 94 -14.57 27.64 -14.23
CA ALA A 94 -14.65 26.19 -14.28
C ALA A 94 -13.44 25.57 -15.00
N GLU A 95 -12.96 26.19 -16.08
CA GLU A 95 -11.74 25.76 -16.77
C GLU A 95 -10.51 25.88 -15.86
N THR A 96 -10.38 26.98 -15.13
CA THR A 96 -9.28 27.19 -14.16
C THR A 96 -9.30 26.14 -13.06
N PHE A 97 -10.47 25.87 -12.49
CA PHE A 97 -10.66 24.84 -11.47
C PHE A 97 -10.35 23.43 -12.01
N ALA A 98 -10.78 23.12 -13.23
CA ALA A 98 -10.51 21.83 -13.87
C ALA A 98 -9.00 21.59 -14.07
N ARG A 99 -8.25 22.61 -14.48
CA ARG A 99 -6.78 22.52 -14.60
C ARG A 99 -6.12 22.31 -13.24
N PHE A 100 -6.50 23.11 -12.25
CA PHE A 100 -5.96 22.97 -10.89
C PHE A 100 -6.21 21.58 -10.29
N THR A 101 -7.45 21.09 -10.37
CA THR A 101 -7.82 19.77 -9.84
C THR A 101 -7.13 18.64 -10.59
N GLN A 102 -6.93 18.77 -11.90
CA GLN A 102 -6.16 17.79 -12.69
C GLN A 102 -4.70 17.72 -12.25
N ASP A 103 -4.06 18.87 -12.00
CA ASP A 103 -2.66 18.93 -11.55
C ASP A 103 -2.53 18.30 -10.15
N GLN A 104 -3.43 18.66 -9.22
CA GLN A 104 -3.46 18.07 -7.87
C GLN A 104 -3.69 16.55 -7.90
N TYR A 105 -4.57 16.08 -8.78
CA TYR A 105 -4.79 14.65 -8.97
C TYR A 105 -3.52 13.93 -9.46
N ASN A 106 -2.86 14.47 -10.48
CA ASN A 106 -1.65 13.87 -11.03
C ASN A 106 -0.54 13.78 -9.97
N ASP A 107 -0.31 14.86 -9.23
CA ASP A 107 0.71 14.90 -8.18
C ASP A 107 0.41 13.88 -7.07
N ALA A 108 -0.84 13.82 -6.61
CA ALA A 108 -1.26 12.88 -5.57
C ALA A 108 -1.08 11.43 -6.01
N VAL A 109 -1.50 11.08 -7.22
CA VAL A 109 -1.36 9.71 -7.75
C VAL A 109 0.12 9.33 -7.90
N VAL A 110 0.96 10.23 -8.40
CA VAL A 110 2.41 9.98 -8.50
C VAL A 110 3.02 9.74 -7.12
N LEU A 111 2.67 10.54 -6.12
CA LEU A 111 3.17 10.36 -4.75
C LEU A 111 2.71 9.04 -4.12
N LEU A 112 1.42 8.70 -4.26
CA LEU A 112 0.87 7.44 -3.74
C LEU A 112 1.53 6.23 -4.40
N ALA A 113 1.69 6.25 -5.73
CA ALA A 113 2.36 5.18 -6.46
C ALA A 113 3.84 5.06 -6.08
N ALA A 114 4.56 6.18 -5.97
CA ALA A 114 5.96 6.18 -5.53
C ALA A 114 6.11 5.63 -4.10
N LEU A 115 5.20 5.97 -3.20
CA LEU A 115 5.21 5.46 -1.83
C LEU A 115 4.89 3.95 -1.78
N ALA A 116 3.88 3.51 -2.53
CA ALA A 116 3.55 2.09 -2.66
C ALA A 116 4.75 1.28 -3.18
N GLY A 117 5.43 1.78 -4.21
CA GLY A 117 6.64 1.17 -4.76
C GLY A 117 7.78 1.07 -3.73
N LYS A 118 8.00 2.13 -2.94
CA LYS A 118 9.00 2.11 -1.85
C LYS A 118 8.65 1.10 -0.76
N LEU A 119 7.38 1.00 -0.35
CA LEU A 119 6.93 0.02 0.63
C LEU A 119 7.09 -1.41 0.11
N LYS A 120 6.73 -1.67 -1.15
CA LYS A 120 6.93 -2.99 -1.78
C LYS A 120 8.41 -3.38 -1.85
N SER A 121 9.28 -2.46 -2.26
CA SER A 121 10.72 -2.68 -2.25
C SER A 121 11.24 -2.99 -0.85
N THR A 122 10.76 -2.25 0.16
CA THR A 122 11.14 -2.46 1.56
C THR A 122 10.71 -3.85 2.04
N ASN A 123 9.49 -4.27 1.72
CA ASN A 123 8.98 -5.59 2.06
C ASN A 123 9.85 -6.72 1.47
N ASN A 124 10.22 -6.61 0.19
CA ASN A 124 11.08 -7.59 -0.46
C ASN A 124 12.45 -7.70 0.23
N THR A 125 13.07 -6.56 0.57
CA THR A 125 14.35 -6.55 1.30
C THR A 125 14.23 -7.19 2.69
N TYR A 126 13.12 -6.96 3.41
CA TYR A 126 12.86 -7.63 4.68
C TYR A 126 12.71 -9.15 4.52
N ALA A 127 11.97 -9.60 3.50
CA ALA A 127 11.78 -11.02 3.23
C ALA A 127 13.11 -11.72 2.89
N GLU A 128 13.92 -11.12 2.02
CA GLU A 128 15.25 -11.64 1.66
C GLU A 128 16.18 -11.74 2.88
N TYR A 129 16.14 -10.74 3.77
CA TYR A 129 16.93 -10.76 4.99
C TYR A 129 16.47 -11.86 5.96
N ASP A 130 15.16 -12.00 6.18
CA ASP A 130 14.60 -13.05 7.06
C ASP A 130 14.94 -14.46 6.55
N ASP A 131 14.77 -14.71 5.26
CA ASP A 131 15.12 -16.00 4.63
C ASP A 131 16.62 -16.28 4.73
N GLY A 132 17.47 -15.25 4.55
CA GLY A 132 18.91 -15.36 4.73
C GLY A 132 19.32 -15.69 6.17
N VAL A 133 18.68 -15.06 7.17
CA VAL A 133 18.90 -15.37 8.59
C VAL A 133 18.46 -16.79 8.90
N ARG A 134 17.27 -17.20 8.41
CA ARG A 134 16.75 -18.57 8.58
C ARG A 134 17.70 -19.61 7.99
N GLY A 135 18.25 -19.35 6.80
CA GLY A 135 19.24 -20.22 6.17
C GLY A 135 20.51 -20.40 7.01
N LYS A 136 21.04 -19.30 7.58
CA LYS A 136 22.19 -19.34 8.48
C LYS A 136 21.87 -20.11 9.76
N LEU A 137 20.70 -19.89 10.35
CA LEU A 137 20.26 -20.59 11.56
C LEU A 137 20.10 -22.09 11.32
N ASN A 138 19.47 -22.48 10.20
CA ASN A 138 19.39 -23.87 9.77
C ASN A 138 20.78 -24.48 9.55
N SER A 139 21.71 -23.74 8.95
CA SER A 139 23.09 -24.21 8.80
C SER A 139 23.72 -24.48 10.16
N VAL A 140 23.57 -23.59 11.14
CA VAL A 140 24.11 -23.80 12.49
C VAL A 140 23.45 -25.01 13.18
N LEU A 141 22.15 -25.22 13.00
CA LEU A 141 21.45 -26.38 13.55
C LEU A 141 21.91 -27.71 12.92
N VAL A 142 22.23 -27.70 11.62
CA VAL A 142 22.66 -28.90 10.89
C VAL A 142 24.15 -29.19 11.05
N SER A 143 25.00 -28.16 11.05
CA SER A 143 26.46 -28.30 11.14
C SER A 143 27.02 -28.11 12.56
N GLY A 144 26.17 -27.75 13.51
CA GLY A 144 26.55 -27.57 14.90
C GLY A 144 26.82 -28.92 15.55
N HIS A 145 28.02 -29.09 16.08
CA HIS A 145 28.32 -30.16 17.02
C HIS A 145 28.56 -29.54 18.39
N TYR A 146 28.06 -30.19 19.44
CA TYR A 146 28.29 -29.74 20.80
C TYR A 146 29.72 -30.13 21.22
N THR A 147 30.50 -29.15 21.67
CA THR A 147 31.82 -29.38 22.28
C THR A 147 31.67 -29.23 23.79
N GLU A 148 32.01 -30.26 24.56
CA GLU A 148 31.98 -30.19 26.02
C GLU A 148 33.02 -29.20 26.56
N PRO A 149 32.73 -28.50 27.68
CA PRO A 149 33.67 -27.57 28.30
C PRO A 149 34.80 -28.36 28.97
N GLY A 150 35.85 -28.64 28.19
CA GLY A 150 37.04 -29.38 28.61
C GLY A 150 37.96 -29.75 27.45
N ASP A 151 37.44 -29.77 26.22
CA ASP A 151 38.15 -30.20 25.01
C ASP A 151 38.49 -29.00 24.10
N ARG A 152 39.34 -28.10 24.61
CA ARG A 152 39.86 -26.92 23.88
C ARG A 152 41.39 -26.90 23.90
#